data_AF-A0A1H2BHN1-F1
#
_entry.id   AF-A0A1H2BHN1-F1
#
_cell.length_a   1.000
_cell.length_b   1.000
_cell.length_c   1.000
_cell.angle_alpha   90.00
_cell.angle_beta   90.00
_cell.angle_gamma   90.00
#
_symmetry.space_group_name_H-M   'P 1'
#
loop_
_entity.id
_entity.type
_entity.pdbx_description
1 polymer ?
#
loop_
_entity_poly.entity_id
_entity_poly.type
_entity_poly.pdbx_seq_one_letter_code
_entity_poly.pdbx_strand_id
1 'polypeptide(L)'
;MGFDPNEPEQRRRLRAAMKAADIPLSELWLKYFSLSGDAGEYEVEAYLQGLLSLPSIQRDLLALAANELIDDLPRPRAPYSDDFSEEPGHTEPVIAEPAQDSGAATGQGPVEEGSGDDSGLAGGPDGLAETPEG
;
A
#
# COMPACT_ATOMS: atom_id res chain seq x y z
N MET A 1 -2.04 12.65 -38.80
CA MET A 1 -0.82 12.47 -37.97
C MET A 1 -0.24 13.85 -37.70
N GLY A 2 -0.61 14.45 -36.58
CA GLY A 2 -0.08 15.73 -36.15
C GLY A 2 0.86 15.49 -34.98
N PHE A 3 2.12 15.83 -35.14
CA PHE A 3 3.07 15.91 -34.04
C PHE A 3 2.48 16.88 -33.01
N ASP A 4 2.15 16.40 -31.81
CA ASP A 4 1.62 17.26 -30.77
C ASP A 4 2.80 18.10 -30.23
N PRO A 5 2.77 19.44 -30.38
CA PRO A 5 3.88 20.29 -29.96
C PRO A 5 4.14 20.18 -28.45
N ASN A 6 3.15 19.71 -27.67
CA ASN A 6 3.27 19.57 -26.22
C ASN A 6 3.84 18.21 -25.80
N GLU A 7 3.98 17.24 -26.70
CA GLU A 7 4.48 15.90 -26.37
C GLU A 7 5.84 15.94 -25.66
N PRO A 8 6.87 16.69 -26.13
CA PRO A 8 8.15 16.72 -25.45
C PRO A 8 8.07 17.30 -24.04
N GLU A 9 7.19 18.30 -23.84
CA GLU A 9 6.93 18.92 -22.54
C GLU A 9 6.25 17.93 -21.59
N GLN A 10 5.18 17.27 -22.05
CA GLN A 10 4.44 16.27 -21.28
C GLN A 10 5.35 15.13 -20.85
N ARG A 11 6.14 14.58 -21.79
CA ARG A 11 7.15 13.57 -21.49
C ARG A 11 8.17 14.03 -20.45
N ARG A 12 8.69 15.26 -20.58
CA ARG A 12 9.68 15.80 -19.64
C ARG A 12 9.09 15.91 -18.23
N ARG A 13 7.86 16.40 -18.10
CA ARG A 13 7.17 16.52 -16.81
C ARG A 13 6.86 15.15 -16.21
N LEU A 14 6.40 14.20 -17.01
CA LEU A 14 6.17 12.82 -16.58
C LEU A 14 7.45 12.21 -15.99
N ARG A 15 8.59 12.28 -16.71
CA ARG A 15 9.88 11.80 -16.19
C ARG A 15 10.31 12.50 -14.92
N ALA A 16 10.07 13.81 -14.81
CA ALA A 16 10.41 14.56 -13.61
C ALA A 16 9.56 14.11 -12.41
N ALA A 17 8.26 13.88 -12.62
CA ALA A 17 7.36 13.37 -11.59
C ALA A 17 7.77 11.95 -11.13
N MET A 18 8.05 11.04 -12.07
CA MET A 18 8.56 9.70 -11.75
C MET A 18 9.83 9.77 -10.88
N LYS A 19 10.80 10.61 -11.27
CA LYS A 19 12.05 10.77 -10.51
C LYS A 19 11.83 11.37 -9.13
N ALA A 20 10.92 12.32 -8.99
CA ALA A 20 10.63 12.96 -7.70
C ALA A 20 9.95 12.01 -6.71
N ALA A 21 9.18 11.06 -7.23
CA ALA A 21 8.43 10.07 -6.45
C ALA A 21 9.11 8.68 -6.40
N ASP A 22 10.31 8.56 -6.95
CA ASP A 22 11.07 7.30 -7.08
C ASP A 22 10.26 6.15 -7.72
N ILE A 23 9.41 6.47 -8.70
CA ILE A 23 8.55 5.51 -9.39
C ILE A 23 9.39 4.75 -10.44
N PRO A 24 9.56 3.42 -10.31
CA PRO A 24 10.24 2.63 -11.32
C PRO A 24 9.38 2.50 -12.58
N LEU A 25 10.04 2.30 -13.72
CA LEU A 25 9.37 2.13 -15.02
C LEU A 25 8.33 0.99 -14.99
N SER A 26 8.68 -0.14 -14.38
CA SER A 26 7.83 -1.32 -14.30
C SER A 26 6.53 -1.06 -13.56
N GLU A 27 6.56 -0.29 -12.47
CA GLU A 27 5.38 0.07 -11.69
C GLU A 27 4.48 1.06 -12.45
N LEU A 28 5.09 2.06 -13.09
CA LEU A 28 4.34 2.95 -13.99
C LEU A 28 3.66 2.15 -15.10
N TRP A 29 4.38 1.23 -15.74
CA TRP A 29 3.86 0.42 -16.82
C TRP A 29 2.73 -0.50 -16.35
N LEU A 30 2.88 -1.19 -15.21
CA LEU A 30 1.84 -2.05 -14.65
C LEU A 30 0.57 -1.26 -14.33
N LYS A 31 0.70 -0.07 -13.74
CA LYS A 31 -0.43 0.80 -13.45
C LYS A 31 -1.10 1.29 -14.74
N TYR A 32 -0.32 1.76 -15.71
CA TYR A 32 -0.82 2.14 -17.03
C TYR A 32 -1.53 1.00 -17.77
N PHE A 33 -0.99 -0.22 -17.70
CA PHE A 33 -1.61 -1.41 -18.28
C PHE A 33 -2.95 -1.72 -17.62
N SER A 34 -3.06 -1.57 -16.30
CA SER A 34 -4.34 -1.72 -15.57
C SER A 34 -5.40 -0.69 -15.99
N LEU A 35 -4.97 0.45 -16.53
CA LEU A 35 -5.83 1.50 -17.08
C LEU A 35 -6.16 1.29 -18.58
N SER A 36 -5.98 0.07 -19.10
CA SER A 36 -6.16 -0.28 -20.52
C SER A 36 -5.17 0.42 -21.46
N GLY A 37 -3.94 0.63 -21.01
CA GLY A 37 -2.85 1.10 -21.85
C GLY A 37 -2.44 0.06 -22.91
N ASP A 38 -2.32 0.49 -24.17
CA ASP A 38 -2.08 -0.43 -25.30
C ASP A 38 -0.58 -0.66 -25.59
N ALA A 39 0.30 0.16 -25.00
CA ALA A 39 1.73 0.11 -25.26
C ALA A 39 2.46 -0.87 -24.33
N GLY A 40 3.42 -1.62 -24.88
CA GLY A 40 4.30 -2.48 -24.10
C GLY A 40 5.29 -1.70 -23.22
N GLU A 41 5.91 -2.37 -22.26
CA GLU A 41 6.89 -1.75 -21.34
C GLU A 41 8.05 -1.08 -22.09
N TYR A 42 8.58 -1.75 -23.12
CA TYR A 42 9.65 -1.21 -23.96
C TYR A 42 9.20 -0.01 -24.81
N GLU A 43 7.93 0.05 -25.22
CA GLU A 43 7.39 1.19 -25.96
C GLU A 43 7.20 2.39 -25.03
N VAL A 44 6.76 2.15 -23.79
CA VAL A 44 6.72 3.18 -22.74
C VAL A 44 8.12 3.68 -22.42
N GLU A 45 9.11 2.79 -22.31
CA GLU A 45 10.51 3.18 -22.13
C GLU A 45 11.01 4.04 -23.30
N ALA A 46 10.82 3.57 -24.54
CA ALA A 46 11.21 4.29 -25.75
C ALA A 46 10.53 5.65 -25.83
N TYR A 47 9.24 5.73 -25.47
CA TYR A 47 8.53 7.00 -25.35
C TYR A 47 9.21 7.90 -24.33
N LEU A 48 9.46 7.43 -23.11
CA LEU A 48 10.11 8.20 -22.06
C LEU A 48 11.52 8.65 -22.48
N GLN A 49 12.29 7.86 -23.23
CA GLN A 49 13.59 8.29 -23.75
C GLN A 49 13.50 9.24 -24.95
N GLY A 50 12.29 9.47 -25.48
CA GLY A 50 12.06 10.31 -26.66
C GLY A 50 12.42 9.65 -27.98
N LEU A 51 12.54 8.32 -27.99
CA LEU A 51 12.83 7.50 -29.17
C LEU A 51 11.54 7.12 -29.93
N LEU A 52 10.39 7.19 -29.26
CA LEU A 52 9.08 6.88 -29.81
C LEU A 52 8.08 7.99 -29.43
N SER A 53 7.10 8.22 -30.30
CA SER A 53 5.93 9.05 -30.00
C SER A 53 4.71 8.17 -29.78
N LEU A 54 3.93 8.48 -28.74
CA LEU A 54 2.69 7.77 -28.42
C LEU A 54 1.46 8.64 -28.74
N PRO A 55 0.31 8.02 -29.09
CA PRO A 55 -0.96 8.72 -29.19
C PRO A 55 -1.26 9.53 -27.94
N SER A 56 -1.94 10.67 -28.07
CA SER A 56 -2.27 11.56 -26.92
C SER A 56 -2.96 10.81 -25.79
N ILE A 57 -3.92 9.94 -26.12
CA ILE A 57 -4.63 9.13 -25.12
C ILE A 57 -3.68 8.24 -24.30
N GLN A 58 -2.67 7.63 -24.93
CA GLN A 58 -1.71 6.79 -24.22
C GLN A 58 -0.78 7.63 -23.34
N ARG A 59 -0.42 8.84 -23.79
CA ARG A 59 0.37 9.79 -22.99
C ARG A 59 -0.41 10.30 -21.77
N ASP A 60 -1.70 10.52 -21.93
CA ASP A 60 -2.58 10.95 -20.85
C ASP A 60 -2.82 9.81 -19.83
N LEU A 61 -2.95 8.57 -20.30
CA LEU A 61 -3.00 7.39 -19.41
C LEU A 61 -1.71 7.20 -18.62
N LEU A 62 -0.54 7.42 -19.23
CA LEU A 62 0.74 7.39 -18.50
C LEU A 62 0.81 8.49 -17.44
N ALA A 63 0.30 9.69 -17.74
CA ALA A 63 0.21 10.76 -16.75
C ALA A 63 -0.75 10.43 -15.61
N LEU A 64 -1.91 9.84 -15.93
CA LEU A 64 -2.87 9.38 -14.93
C LEU A 64 -2.27 8.30 -14.03
N ALA A 65 -1.64 7.27 -14.60
CA ALA A 65 -0.96 6.22 -13.86
C ALA A 65 0.09 6.78 -12.89
N ALA A 66 0.94 7.70 -13.36
CA ALA A 66 1.94 8.34 -12.52
C ALA A 66 1.31 9.14 -11.37
N ASN A 67 0.25 9.90 -11.64
CA ASN A 67 -0.41 10.69 -10.61
C ASN A 67 -1.05 9.79 -9.54
N GLU A 68 -1.72 8.70 -9.92
CA GLU A 68 -2.28 7.76 -8.95
C GLU A 68 -1.20 7.13 -8.07
N LEU A 69 -0.06 6.72 -8.65
CA LEU A 69 1.08 6.21 -7.88
C LEU A 69 1.66 7.25 -6.91
N ILE A 70 1.71 8.53 -7.31
CA ILE A 70 2.15 9.62 -6.45
C ILE A 70 1.17 9.87 -5.31
N ASP A 71 -0.13 9.80 -5.59
CA ASP A 71 -1.18 10.04 -4.60
C ASP A 71 -1.25 8.94 -3.54
N ASP A 72 -0.86 7.71 -3.89
CA ASP A 72 -0.75 6.58 -2.98
C ASP A 72 0.47 6.67 -2.04
N LEU A 73 1.42 7.58 -2.28
CA LEU A 73 2.57 7.77 -1.39
C LEU A 73 2.17 8.41 -0.06
N PRO A 74 2.74 7.94 1.07
CA PRO A 74 2.44 8.48 2.38
C PRO A 74 2.89 9.94 2.46
N ARG A 75 1.92 10.85 2.62
CA ARG A 75 2.20 12.28 2.78
C ARG A 75 2.59 12.57 4.24
N PRO A 76 3.78 13.13 4.51
CA PRO A 76 4.16 13.51 5.87
C PRO A 76 3.17 14.55 6.39
N ARG A 77 2.69 14.37 7.62
CA ARG A 77 1.84 15.37 8.28
C ARG A 77 2.71 16.50 8.80
N ALA A 78 2.26 17.74 8.60
CA ALA A 78 2.90 18.90 9.22
C ALA A 78 2.70 18.80 10.75
N PRO A 79 3.76 19.01 11.55
CA PRO A 79 3.61 19.05 13.01
C PRO A 79 2.76 20.26 13.41
N TYR A 80 1.92 20.07 14.42
CA TYR A 80 1.25 21.18 15.11
C TYR A 80 2.24 21.92 16.00
N SER A 81 1.92 23.17 16.35
CA SER A 81 2.78 23.97 17.25
C SER A 81 2.98 23.29 18.62
N ASP A 82 2.00 22.50 19.06
CA ASP A 82 2.03 21.78 20.34
C ASP A 82 2.93 20.53 20.30
N ASP A 83 3.21 19.96 19.11
CA ASP A 83 4.09 18.79 18.95
C ASP A 83 5.57 19.11 19.31
N PHE A 84 5.89 20.40 19.53
CA PHE A 84 7.22 20.87 19.95
C PHE A 84 7.34 21.11 21.46
N SER A 85 6.29 20.84 22.25
CA SER A 85 6.22 21.19 23.68
C SER A 85 6.58 20.06 24.67
N GLU A 86 6.90 18.86 24.18
CA GLU A 86 7.37 17.75 25.03
C GLU A 86 8.88 17.87 25.34
N GLU A 87 9.21 18.53 26.46
CA GLU A 87 10.55 18.40 27.07
C GLU A 87 10.72 16.98 27.67
N PRO A 88 11.82 16.26 27.36
CA PRO A 88 12.13 14.97 27.97
C PRO A 88 12.71 15.21 29.37
N GLY A 89 11.85 15.21 30.39
CA GLY A 89 12.33 15.41 31.74
C GLY A 89 11.26 15.33 32.81
N HIS A 90 10.79 14.12 33.11
CA HIS A 90 10.63 13.66 34.50
C HIS A 90 10.37 12.16 34.50
N THR A 91 11.46 11.39 34.50
CA THR A 91 11.50 10.10 35.18
C THR A 91 11.16 10.38 36.64
N GLU A 92 9.91 10.19 37.05
CA GLU A 92 9.64 10.01 38.47
C GLU A 92 10.27 8.68 38.88
N PRO A 93 11.23 8.66 39.82
CA PRO A 93 11.69 7.41 40.38
C PRO A 93 10.52 6.83 41.17
N VAL A 94 10.01 5.68 40.74
CA VAL A 94 9.12 4.88 41.57
C VAL A 94 9.91 4.48 42.82
N ILE A 95 9.74 5.27 43.88
CA ILE A 95 10.10 4.92 45.24
C ILE A 95 9.39 3.60 45.55
N ALA A 96 10.16 2.52 45.55
CA ALA A 96 9.72 1.21 46.01
C ALA A 96 9.45 1.32 47.52
N GLU A 97 8.17 1.40 47.90
CA GLU A 97 7.77 1.18 49.29
C GLU A 97 7.49 -0.31 49.56
N PRO A 98 7.85 -0.80 50.77
CA PRO A 98 8.00 -2.22 51.05
C PRO A 98 6.69 -2.92 51.44
N ALA A 99 6.73 -4.24 51.30
CA ALA A 99 5.69 -5.23 51.57
C ALA A 99 4.84 -5.00 52.83
N GLN A 100 3.52 -5.20 52.68
CA GLN A 100 2.61 -5.57 53.77
C GLN A 100 1.95 -6.91 53.41
N ASP A 101 2.48 -7.94 54.03
CA ASP A 101 1.90 -9.26 54.25
C ASP A 101 0.57 -9.14 55.01
N SER A 102 -0.50 -9.73 54.48
CA SER A 102 -1.67 -10.18 55.26
C SER A 102 -2.53 -11.11 54.42
N GLY A 103 -2.55 -12.38 54.80
CA GLY A 103 -3.22 -13.45 54.09
C GLY A 103 -4.69 -13.71 54.48
N ALA A 104 -5.17 -14.80 53.87
CA ALA A 104 -6.24 -15.71 54.27
C ALA A 104 -7.71 -15.37 53.95
N ALA A 105 -8.18 -16.08 52.90
CA ALA A 105 -9.22 -17.13 52.98
C ALA A 105 -10.72 -16.79 52.87
N THR A 106 -11.30 -17.40 51.83
CA THR A 106 -12.59 -18.13 51.78
C THR A 106 -13.90 -17.37 51.64
N GLY A 107 -14.57 -17.64 50.51
CA GLY A 107 -16.01 -17.41 50.30
C GLY A 107 -16.48 -17.92 48.94
N GLN A 108 -16.85 -19.21 48.88
CA GLN A 108 -17.52 -19.88 47.76
C GLN A 108 -18.96 -19.41 47.54
N GLY A 109 -19.43 -19.42 46.28
CA GLY A 109 -20.85 -19.50 45.92
C GLY A 109 -21.13 -19.28 44.42
N PRO A 110 -22.11 -19.97 43.79
CA PRO A 110 -21.93 -20.58 42.46
C PRO A 110 -22.99 -20.25 41.36
N VAL A 111 -22.68 -20.69 40.12
CA VAL A 111 -23.49 -21.15 38.95
C VAL A 111 -24.55 -20.26 38.25
N GLU A 112 -24.44 -20.18 36.91
CA GLU A 112 -25.46 -20.46 35.84
C GLU A 112 -24.72 -20.36 34.48
N GLU A 113 -24.37 -21.42 33.75
CA GLU A 113 -25.14 -22.34 32.87
C GLU A 113 -25.93 -21.70 31.70
N GLY A 114 -25.68 -22.23 30.50
CA GLY A 114 -26.31 -21.90 29.21
C GLY A 114 -25.25 -21.88 28.09
N SER A 115 -24.78 -22.99 27.52
CA SER A 115 -25.44 -24.07 26.75
C SER A 115 -26.06 -23.59 25.43
N GLY A 116 -25.57 -24.17 24.33
CA GLY A 116 -25.94 -23.96 22.93
C GLY A 116 -24.74 -24.26 22.03
N ASP A 117 -24.42 -25.54 21.80
CA ASP A 117 -24.84 -26.33 20.62
C ASP A 117 -24.25 -25.78 19.31
N ASP A 118 -23.23 -26.42 18.73
CA ASP A 118 -23.28 -27.65 17.90
C ASP A 118 -23.59 -27.37 16.43
N SER A 119 -22.99 -28.17 15.54
CA SER A 119 -22.97 -28.16 14.06
C SER A 119 -21.71 -27.46 13.48
N GLY A 120 -20.71 -28.12 12.88
CA GLY A 120 -20.68 -29.45 12.26
C GLY A 120 -21.08 -29.36 10.78
N LEU A 121 -20.10 -29.47 9.87
CA LEU A 121 -20.13 -30.04 8.50
C LEU A 121 -18.78 -29.66 7.84
N ALA A 122 -17.80 -30.53 7.58
CA ALA A 122 -17.75 -31.78 6.82
C ALA A 122 -18.04 -31.62 5.31
N GLY A 123 -17.01 -31.92 4.50
CA GLY A 123 -17.01 -32.00 3.03
C GLY A 123 -15.68 -31.45 2.52
N GLY A 124 -14.62 -32.22 2.28
CA GLY A 124 -14.59 -33.46 1.49
C GLY A 124 -13.98 -33.12 0.12
N PRO A 125 -12.78 -33.65 -0.23
CA PRO A 125 -12.02 -33.24 -1.40
C PRO A 125 -12.40 -34.09 -2.62
N ASP A 126 -12.61 -33.50 -3.79
CA ASP A 126 -12.72 -34.28 -5.02
C ASP A 126 -12.50 -33.43 -6.28
N GLY A 127 -11.81 -33.99 -7.27
CA GLY A 127 -11.88 -33.51 -8.65
C GLY A 127 -10.57 -33.30 -9.42
N LEU A 128 -9.94 -34.42 -9.85
CA LEU A 128 -9.56 -34.72 -11.26
C LEU A 128 -8.53 -33.77 -11.96
N ALA A 129 -7.50 -34.17 -12.71
CA ALA A 129 -7.03 -35.40 -13.36
C ALA A 129 -5.59 -35.07 -13.87
N GLU A 130 -4.59 -35.97 -13.81
CA GLU A 130 -4.05 -36.73 -14.98
C GLU A 130 -4.00 -35.90 -16.30
N THR A 131 -2.90 -35.64 -17.02
CA THR A 131 -1.59 -36.27 -17.30
C THR A 131 -0.69 -35.21 -17.99
N PRO A 132 0.64 -35.40 -18.07
CA PRO A 132 1.28 -35.19 -19.37
C PRO A 132 2.03 -36.44 -19.81
N GLU A 133 1.72 -36.89 -21.02
CA GLU A 133 2.52 -37.89 -21.74
C GLU A 133 3.93 -37.35 -21.99
N GLY A 134 4.94 -38.15 -21.63
CA GLY A 134 6.36 -37.92 -21.87
C GLY A 134 7.15 -39.18 -21.60
#